data_AF-A0A7X9KE29-F1
#
_entry.id   AF-A0A7X9KE29-F1
#
_cell.length_a   1.000
_cell.length_b   1.000
_cell.length_c   1.000
_cell.angle_alpha   90.00
_cell.angle_beta   90.00
_cell.angle_gamma   90.00
#
_symmetry.space_group_name_H-M   'P 1'
#
loop_
_entity.id
_entity.type
_entity.pdbx_description
1 polymer ?
#
loop_
_entity_poly.entity_id
_entity_poly.type
_entity_poly.pdbx_seq_one_letter_code
_entity_poly.pdbx_strand_id
1 'polypeptide(L)'
;RCFDNPDVPHSEETLDPVRDWHIVETELILRDLSAIENRLGKLAEKKRPIPTEAAEQALLERCRDHLYEERPLREMALSGEDEKALRGFTFLTQKPELVVLNLDETQISSDLPWGEAMEKLASERGLGLARVFGRMEMEMAELLPDEQAEFMAELGLTEPGRERLIREAYSRLGLISFFTIGKDEVKAWTLKKGGTALDAAGAIHTDLARGFIRAQVVRYDDFEACEFSSAACREKGLLGLEGKDYTVRDGDIIEIRFNV
;
A
#
# COMPACT_ATOMS: atom_id res chain seq x y z
N ARG A 1 -11.74 -3.67 16.48
CA ARG A 1 -12.47 -4.96 16.47
C ARG A 1 -13.95 -4.65 16.32
N CYS A 2 -14.70 -5.39 15.50
CA CYS A 2 -16.11 -5.06 15.20
C CYS A 2 -17.09 -6.21 15.46
N PHE A 3 -16.67 -7.24 16.20
CA PHE A 3 -17.50 -8.38 16.60
C PHE A 3 -17.52 -8.52 18.12
N ASP A 4 -18.64 -9.02 18.65
CA ASP A 4 -18.78 -9.33 20.07
C ASP A 4 -18.39 -10.77 20.36
N ASN A 5 -17.54 -10.96 21.37
CA ASN A 5 -17.09 -12.28 21.80
C ASN A 5 -16.53 -12.18 23.23
N PRO A 6 -17.18 -12.79 24.24
CA PRO A 6 -16.75 -12.70 25.63
C PRO A 6 -15.42 -13.39 25.91
N ASP A 7 -15.00 -14.35 25.07
CA ASP A 7 -13.74 -15.08 25.22
C ASP A 7 -12.54 -14.31 24.64
N VAL A 8 -12.80 -13.26 23.86
CA VAL A 8 -11.77 -12.36 23.34
C VAL A 8 -11.78 -11.09 24.19
N PRO A 9 -10.74 -10.81 25.00
CA PRO A 9 -10.70 -9.59 25.79
C PRO A 9 -10.65 -8.35 24.87
N HIS A 10 -11.29 -7.28 25.32
CA HIS A 10 -11.21 -5.97 24.70
C HIS A 10 -10.59 -5.00 25.72
N SER A 11 -9.59 -4.21 25.31
CA SER A 11 -8.89 -3.29 26.22
C SER A 11 -9.85 -2.28 26.85
N GLU A 12 -10.83 -1.86 26.06
CA GLU A 12 -11.95 -1.05 26.49
C GLU A 12 -13.16 -1.94 26.82
N GLU A 13 -13.92 -1.62 27.86
CA GLU A 13 -15.07 -2.43 28.32
C GLU A 13 -16.24 -2.50 27.31
N THR A 14 -16.22 -1.65 26.28
CA THR A 14 -17.26 -1.54 25.26
C THR A 14 -16.65 -1.61 23.87
N LEU A 15 -17.42 -2.11 22.89
CA LEU A 15 -17.02 -2.11 21.48
C LEU A 15 -17.33 -0.75 20.85
N ASP A 16 -16.28 -0.02 20.49
CA ASP A 16 -16.38 1.23 19.73
C ASP A 16 -15.13 1.36 18.83
N PRO A 17 -15.20 0.87 17.59
CA PRO A 17 -14.07 0.90 16.66
C PRO A 17 -13.56 2.31 16.34
N VAL A 18 -14.43 3.33 16.41
CA VAL A 18 -14.05 4.73 16.14
C VAL A 18 -13.21 5.25 17.29
N ARG A 19 -13.65 5.05 18.53
CA ARG A 19 -12.87 5.38 19.73
C ARG A 19 -11.53 4.64 19.71
N ASP A 20 -11.55 3.33 19.46
CA ASP A 20 -10.35 2.50 19.47
C ASP A 20 -9.31 2.99 18.44
N TRP A 21 -9.78 3.41 17.25
CA TRP A 21 -8.92 4.03 16.24
C TRP A 21 -8.31 5.34 16.75
N HIS A 22 -9.11 6.22 17.35
CA HIS A 22 -8.61 7.49 17.91
C HIS A 22 -7.57 7.28 19.01
N ILE A 23 -7.72 6.25 19.85
CA ILE A 23 -6.73 5.92 20.89
C ILE A 23 -5.39 5.58 20.23
N VAL A 24 -5.39 4.64 19.28
CA VAL A 24 -4.16 4.25 18.56
C VAL A 24 -3.54 5.44 17.83
N GLU A 25 -4.35 6.22 17.12
CA GLU A 25 -3.82 7.36 16.36
C GLU A 25 -3.20 8.42 17.28
N THR A 26 -3.82 8.69 18.43
CA THR A 26 -3.27 9.58 19.46
C THR A 26 -1.92 9.08 19.97
N GLU A 27 -1.80 7.77 20.25
CA GLU A 27 -0.53 7.18 20.70
C GLU A 27 0.58 7.30 19.65
N LEU A 28 0.26 7.08 18.38
CA LEU A 28 1.21 7.23 17.26
C LEU A 28 1.67 8.69 17.12
N ILE A 29 0.75 9.65 17.23
CA ILE A 29 1.04 11.09 17.20
C ILE A 29 1.96 11.47 18.35
N LEU A 30 1.66 11.05 19.58
CA LEU A 30 2.48 11.35 20.76
C LEU A 30 3.90 10.77 20.64
N ARG A 31 4.03 9.55 20.10
CA ARG A 31 5.34 8.96 19.82
C ARG A 31 6.15 9.81 18.86
N ASP A 32 5.55 10.24 17.74
CA ASP A 32 6.26 11.02 16.73
C ASP A 32 6.58 12.44 17.21
N LEU A 33 5.67 13.07 17.97
CA LEU A 33 5.93 14.34 18.66
C LEU A 33 7.15 14.24 19.58
N SER A 34 7.24 13.19 20.40
CA SER A 34 8.40 12.96 21.26
C SER A 34 9.70 12.87 20.47
N ALA A 35 9.70 12.17 19.33
CA ALA A 35 10.87 12.06 18.46
C ALA A 35 11.26 13.42 17.85
N ILE A 36 10.27 14.21 17.41
CA ILE A 36 10.48 15.55 16.84
C ILE A 36 11.03 16.51 17.91
N GLU A 37 10.39 16.60 19.07
CA GLU A 37 10.80 17.49 20.16
C GLU A 37 12.21 17.20 20.65
N ASN A 38 12.57 15.92 20.80
CA ASN A 38 13.92 15.51 21.15
C ASN A 38 14.96 15.96 20.10
N ARG A 39 14.60 15.95 18.81
CA ARG A 39 15.50 16.41 17.75
C ARG A 39 15.60 17.93 17.73
N LEU A 40 14.48 18.63 17.85
CA LEU A 40 14.43 20.09 17.92
C LEU A 40 15.25 20.63 19.10
N GLY A 41 15.19 19.98 20.27
CA GLY A 41 16.02 20.33 21.43
C GLY A 41 17.51 20.27 21.13
N LYS A 42 17.97 19.19 20.47
CA LYS A 42 19.39 19.05 20.06
C LYS A 42 19.83 20.08 19.01
N LEU A 43 18.91 20.49 18.13
CA LEU A 43 19.18 21.53 17.14
C LEU A 43 19.27 22.91 17.80
N ALA A 44 18.40 23.19 18.78
CA ALA A 44 18.40 24.45 19.53
C ALA A 44 19.70 24.68 20.36
N GLU A 45 20.36 23.61 20.82
CA GLU A 45 21.65 23.70 21.52
C GLU A 45 22.81 24.15 20.61
N LYS A 46 22.65 24.07 19.29
CA LYS A 46 23.70 24.43 18.33
C LYS A 46 23.80 25.95 18.19
N LYS A 47 24.95 26.51 18.58
CA LYS A 47 25.22 27.95 18.48
C LYS A 47 25.32 28.49 17.04
N ARG A 48 25.64 27.62 16.07
CA ARG A 48 25.81 27.97 14.64
C ARG A 48 25.32 26.80 13.77
N PRO A 49 24.01 26.66 13.55
CA PRO A 49 23.48 25.63 12.68
C PRO A 49 23.93 25.86 11.24
N ILE A 50 24.30 24.78 10.54
CA ILE A 50 24.56 24.84 9.10
C ILE A 50 23.22 24.94 8.33
N PRO A 51 23.20 25.39 7.05
CA PRO A 51 21.95 25.60 6.32
C PRO A 51 21.01 24.39 6.27
N THR A 52 21.56 23.17 6.18
CA THR A 52 20.76 21.94 6.18
C THR A 52 20.08 21.68 7.53
N GLU A 53 20.73 22.04 8.64
CA GLU A 53 20.16 21.90 9.98
C GLU A 53 19.07 22.93 10.25
N ALA A 54 19.25 24.16 9.74
CA ALA A 54 18.21 25.19 9.81
C ALA A 54 16.97 24.79 8.99
N ALA A 55 17.16 24.21 7.80
CA ALA A 55 16.07 23.67 6.99
C ALA A 55 15.37 22.49 7.66
N GLU A 56 16.14 21.55 8.23
CA GLU A 56 15.61 20.42 9.01
C GLU A 56 14.78 20.92 10.20
N GLN A 57 15.28 21.91 10.95
CA GLN A 57 14.57 22.49 12.09
C GLN A 57 13.22 23.08 11.65
N ALA A 58 13.20 23.90 10.60
CA ALA A 58 11.97 24.50 10.10
C ALA A 58 10.94 23.44 9.62
N LEU A 59 11.42 22.36 8.99
CA LEU A 59 10.56 21.25 8.58
C LEU A 59 9.99 20.51 9.79
N LEU A 60 10.81 20.22 10.81
CA LEU A 60 10.38 19.55 12.03
C LEU A 60 9.42 20.40 12.87
N GLU A 61 9.59 21.73 12.89
CA GLU A 61 8.63 22.66 13.51
C GLU A 61 7.28 22.59 12.81
N ARG A 62 7.24 22.62 11.48
CA ARG A 62 6.00 22.41 10.71
C ARG A 62 5.34 21.06 10.99
N CYS A 63 6.14 19.98 11.07
CA CYS A 63 5.63 18.64 11.39
C CYS A 63 5.04 18.59 12.80
N ARG A 64 5.71 19.18 13.79
CA ARG A 64 5.23 19.27 15.17
C ARG A 64 3.90 20.01 15.24
N ASP A 65 3.82 21.17 14.59
CA ASP A 65 2.62 22.01 14.63
C ASP A 65 1.43 21.28 13.98
N HIS A 66 1.66 20.52 12.91
CA HIS A 66 0.65 19.65 12.31
C HIS A 66 0.18 18.53 13.26
N LEU A 67 1.10 17.88 13.96
CA LEU A 67 0.78 16.84 14.94
C LEU A 67 0.02 17.39 16.16
N TYR A 68 0.28 18.63 16.58
CA TYR A 68 -0.49 19.30 17.65
C TYR A 68 -1.95 19.59 17.26
N GLU A 69 -2.28 19.61 15.97
CA GLU A 69 -3.66 19.68 15.49
C GLU A 69 -4.37 18.31 15.50
N GLU A 70 -3.75 17.27 16.07
CA GLU A 70 -4.25 15.88 16.06
C GLU A 70 -4.40 15.33 14.63
N ARG A 71 -3.45 15.71 13.77
CA ARG A 71 -3.39 15.28 12.37
C ARG A 71 -2.08 14.54 12.10
N PRO A 72 -2.13 13.30 11.62
CA PRO A 72 -0.93 12.51 11.34
C PRO A 72 -0.18 13.05 10.13
N LEU A 73 1.15 12.86 10.10
CA LEU A 73 2.01 13.38 9.02
C LEU A 73 1.66 12.85 7.62
N ARG A 74 0.92 11.73 7.51
CA ARG A 74 0.38 11.21 6.23
C ARG A 74 -0.64 12.15 5.57
N GLU A 75 -1.27 13.04 6.34
CA GLU A 75 -2.18 14.08 5.82
C GLU A 75 -1.45 15.37 5.41
N MET A 76 -0.16 15.49 5.72
CA MET A 76 0.62 16.69 5.46
C MET A 76 1.13 16.69 4.01
N ALA A 77 0.92 17.79 3.28
CA ALA A 77 1.53 17.97 1.98
C ALA A 77 3.04 18.21 2.12
N LEU A 78 3.83 17.22 1.70
CA LEU A 78 5.30 17.25 1.74
C LEU A 78 5.85 17.33 0.31
N SER A 79 6.89 18.14 0.12
CA SER A 79 7.65 18.13 -1.12
C SER A 79 8.51 16.85 -1.21
N GLY A 80 8.97 16.48 -2.41
CA GLY A 80 9.89 15.35 -2.57
C GLY A 80 11.24 15.55 -1.87
N GLU A 81 11.62 16.78 -1.55
CA GLU A 81 12.80 17.09 -0.72
C GLU A 81 12.49 16.91 0.77
N ASP A 82 11.33 17.39 1.23
CA ASP A 82 10.86 17.21 2.60
C ASP A 82 10.73 15.71 2.93
N GLU A 83 10.11 14.91 2.06
CA GLU A 83 10.02 13.45 2.25
C GLU A 83 11.40 12.78 2.37
N LYS A 84 12.38 13.21 1.57
CA LYS A 84 13.75 12.69 1.65
C LYS A 84 14.40 13.05 2.98
N ALA A 85 14.21 14.28 3.45
CA ALA A 85 14.75 14.73 4.73
C ALA A 85 14.13 13.98 5.91
N LEU A 86 12.84 13.65 5.85
CA LEU A 86 12.13 12.93 6.92
C LEU A 86 12.38 11.41 6.94
N ARG A 87 12.85 10.83 5.82
CA ARG A 87 13.00 9.36 5.67
C ARG A 87 13.80 8.70 6.80
N GLY A 88 14.82 9.38 7.31
CA GLY A 88 15.67 8.86 8.39
C GLY A 88 14.98 8.77 9.76
N PHE A 89 13.89 9.52 9.98
CA PHE A 89 13.16 9.52 11.26
C PHE A 89 12.24 8.32 11.41
N THR A 90 11.75 7.75 10.30
CA THR A 90 10.81 6.62 10.31
C THR A 90 9.56 6.92 11.16
N PHE A 91 8.97 8.10 10.98
CA PHE A 91 7.72 8.48 11.66
C PHE A 91 6.60 7.49 11.36
N LEU A 92 5.82 7.14 12.37
CA LEU A 92 4.73 6.17 12.26
C LEU A 92 3.50 6.79 11.59
N THR A 93 3.21 8.04 11.95
CA THR A 93 2.11 8.84 11.41
C THR A 93 2.31 9.23 9.95
N GLN A 94 3.51 9.08 9.37
CA GLN A 94 3.78 9.32 7.95
C GLN A 94 3.41 8.11 7.05
N LYS A 95 3.34 6.90 7.61
CA LYS A 95 3.09 5.68 6.82
C LYS A 95 1.68 5.71 6.23
N PRO A 96 1.40 5.11 5.07
CA PRO A 96 0.01 4.91 4.64
C PRO A 96 -0.71 3.97 5.61
N GLU A 97 -2.03 4.12 5.74
CA GLU A 97 -2.86 3.37 6.67
C GLU A 97 -4.06 2.71 5.97
N LEU A 98 -4.38 1.48 6.41
CA LEU A 98 -5.56 0.72 6.04
C LEU A 98 -6.21 0.19 7.31
N VAL A 99 -7.41 0.66 7.61
CA VAL A 99 -8.21 0.20 8.74
C VAL A 99 -8.95 -1.07 8.35
N VAL A 100 -8.77 -2.11 9.16
CA VAL A 100 -9.38 -3.42 8.92
C VAL A 100 -10.46 -3.68 9.96
N LEU A 101 -11.72 -3.63 9.53
CA LEU A 101 -12.86 -4.00 10.34
C LEU A 101 -12.97 -5.52 10.35
N ASN A 102 -12.56 -6.12 11.46
CA ASN A 102 -12.75 -7.55 11.70
C ASN A 102 -14.17 -7.78 12.25
N LEU A 103 -14.99 -8.48 11.48
CA LEU A 103 -16.40 -8.77 11.68
C LEU A 103 -16.62 -10.27 11.92
N ASP A 104 -17.82 -10.64 12.38
CA ASP A 104 -18.27 -12.04 12.45
C ASP A 104 -19.25 -12.40 11.32
N GLU A 105 -19.49 -13.69 11.12
CA GLU A 105 -20.35 -14.25 10.08
C GLU A 105 -21.82 -13.79 10.13
N THR A 106 -22.28 -13.19 11.24
CA THR A 106 -23.62 -12.61 11.33
C THR A 106 -23.71 -11.21 10.70
N GLN A 107 -22.56 -10.60 10.44
CA GLN A 107 -22.39 -9.22 9.98
C GLN A 107 -22.05 -9.12 8.47
N ILE A 108 -22.53 -10.08 7.67
CA ILE A 108 -22.33 -10.08 6.20
C ILE A 108 -23.04 -8.91 5.52
N SER A 109 -24.13 -8.41 6.12
CA SER A 109 -24.89 -7.29 5.57
C SER A 109 -24.09 -5.97 5.62
N SER A 110 -24.49 -5.00 4.80
CA SER A 110 -23.89 -3.67 4.81
C SER A 110 -24.26 -2.84 6.05
N ASP A 111 -25.31 -3.23 6.78
CA ASP A 111 -25.83 -2.50 7.93
C ASP A 111 -25.08 -2.91 9.20
N LEU A 112 -24.01 -2.16 9.50
CA LEU A 112 -23.17 -2.38 10.66
C LEU A 112 -23.37 -1.24 11.67
N PRO A 113 -23.43 -1.51 12.99
CA PRO A 113 -23.64 -0.48 14.01
C PRO A 113 -22.69 0.73 13.92
N TRP A 114 -21.45 0.51 13.48
CA TRP A 114 -20.42 1.54 13.31
C TRP A 114 -20.02 1.78 11.85
N GLY A 115 -20.71 1.15 10.90
CA GLY A 115 -20.32 1.16 9.48
C GLY A 115 -20.25 2.57 8.91
N GLU A 116 -21.33 3.34 9.05
CA GLU A 116 -21.41 4.73 8.56
C GLU A 116 -20.36 5.63 9.22
N ALA A 117 -20.15 5.47 10.54
CA ALA A 117 -19.16 6.26 11.27
C ALA A 117 -17.73 5.96 10.82
N MET A 118 -17.39 4.70 10.59
CA MET A 118 -16.08 4.28 10.07
C MET A 118 -15.87 4.71 8.63
N GLU A 119 -16.90 4.64 7.78
CA GLU A 119 -16.83 5.12 6.39
C GLU A 119 -16.63 6.63 6.32
N LYS A 120 -17.34 7.39 7.16
CA LYS A 120 -17.13 8.82 7.31
C LYS A 120 -15.72 9.15 7.77
N LEU A 121 -15.24 8.50 8.82
CA LEU A 121 -13.88 8.68 9.33
C LEU A 121 -12.84 8.40 8.23
N ALA A 122 -12.98 7.28 7.52
CA ALA A 122 -12.07 6.90 6.45
C ALA A 122 -12.08 7.91 5.30
N SER A 123 -13.25 8.42 4.91
CA SER A 123 -13.35 9.45 3.87
C SER A 123 -12.73 10.78 4.28
N GLU A 124 -12.99 11.24 5.50
CA GLU A 124 -12.48 12.54 6.00
C GLU A 124 -10.96 12.54 6.16
N ARG A 125 -10.40 11.40 6.59
CA ARG A 125 -8.96 11.23 6.87
C ARG A 125 -8.18 10.62 5.70
N GLY A 126 -8.86 10.23 4.61
CA GLY A 126 -8.25 9.58 3.45
C GLY A 126 -7.73 8.16 3.73
N LEU A 127 -8.29 7.46 4.71
CA LEU A 127 -7.88 6.11 5.11
C LEU A 127 -8.41 5.05 4.15
N GLY A 128 -7.74 3.90 4.11
CA GLY A 128 -8.34 2.69 3.52
C GLY A 128 -9.26 2.05 4.53
N LEU A 129 -10.35 1.44 4.06
CA LEU A 129 -11.24 0.64 4.89
C LEU A 129 -11.45 -0.72 4.23
N ALA A 130 -11.11 -1.80 4.93
CA ALA A 130 -11.35 -3.16 4.50
C ALA A 130 -12.18 -3.91 5.55
N ARG A 131 -13.05 -4.80 5.08
CA ARG A 131 -13.86 -5.69 5.94
C ARG A 131 -13.33 -7.11 5.79
N VAL A 132 -13.10 -7.77 6.91
CA VAL A 132 -12.66 -9.17 6.97
C VAL A 132 -13.44 -9.93 8.03
N PHE A 133 -13.60 -11.23 7.81
CA PHE A 133 -14.19 -12.14 8.80
C PHE A 133 -13.06 -13.05 9.30
N GLY A 134 -12.31 -12.60 10.30
CA GLY A 134 -11.02 -13.20 10.64
C GLY A 134 -11.12 -14.68 11.02
N ARG A 135 -12.18 -15.07 11.75
CA ARG A 135 -12.44 -16.46 12.10
C ARG A 135 -12.74 -17.30 10.86
N MET A 136 -13.64 -16.81 10.01
CA MET A 136 -14.03 -17.47 8.77
C MET A 136 -12.84 -17.62 7.81
N GLU A 137 -11.96 -16.63 7.70
CA GLU A 137 -10.72 -16.72 6.91
C GLU A 137 -9.77 -17.81 7.43
N MET A 138 -9.71 -18.00 8.74
CA MET A 138 -8.91 -19.06 9.35
C MET A 138 -9.49 -20.44 9.05
N GLU A 139 -10.81 -20.61 9.16
CA GLU A 139 -11.50 -21.85 8.81
C GLU A 139 -11.33 -22.17 7.33
N MET A 140 -11.51 -21.18 6.43
CA MET A 140 -11.30 -21.35 4.99
C MET A 140 -9.85 -21.71 4.63
N ALA A 141 -8.85 -21.24 5.39
CA ALA A 141 -7.45 -21.53 5.11
C ALA A 141 -7.09 -23.02 5.33
N GLU A 142 -7.90 -23.75 6.09
CA GLU A 142 -7.73 -25.19 6.35
C GLU A 142 -8.43 -26.08 5.31
N LEU A 143 -9.31 -25.51 4.48
CA LEU A 143 -10.09 -26.20 3.47
C LEU A 143 -9.33 -26.38 2.15
N LEU A 144 -9.68 -27.42 1.40
CA LEU A 144 -9.22 -27.59 0.02
C LEU A 144 -9.85 -26.53 -0.90
N PRO A 145 -9.25 -26.21 -2.07
CA PRO A 145 -9.75 -25.16 -2.96
C PRO A 145 -11.22 -25.32 -3.38
N ASP A 146 -11.65 -26.55 -3.67
CA ASP A 146 -13.04 -26.84 -4.07
C ASP A 146 -14.00 -26.61 -2.89
N GLU A 147 -13.60 -26.99 -1.68
CA GLU A 147 -14.37 -26.77 -0.45
C GLU A 147 -14.47 -25.28 -0.08
N GLN A 148 -13.40 -24.50 -0.32
CA GLN A 148 -13.42 -23.05 -0.15
C GLN A 148 -14.44 -22.40 -1.10
N ALA A 149 -14.51 -22.86 -2.35
CA ALA A 149 -15.45 -22.34 -3.33
C ALA A 149 -16.91 -22.62 -2.94
N GLU A 150 -17.20 -23.84 -2.46
CA GLU A 150 -18.53 -24.21 -1.94
C GLU A 150 -18.91 -23.36 -0.72
N PHE A 151 -18.01 -23.23 0.24
CA PHE A 151 -18.22 -22.44 1.46
C PHE A 151 -18.50 -20.96 1.15
N MET A 152 -17.74 -20.35 0.23
CA MET A 152 -17.98 -18.96 -0.19
C MET A 152 -19.33 -18.79 -0.91
N ALA A 153 -19.72 -19.77 -1.75
CA ALA A 153 -20.99 -19.72 -2.47
C ALA A 153 -22.20 -19.76 -1.51
N GLU A 154 -22.13 -20.55 -0.44
CA GLU A 154 -23.18 -20.61 0.59
C GLU A 154 -23.38 -19.27 1.30
N LEU A 155 -22.30 -18.50 1.49
CA LEU A 155 -22.31 -17.19 2.13
C LEU A 155 -22.56 -16.02 1.16
N GLY A 156 -22.71 -16.31 -0.14
CA GLY A 156 -22.87 -15.29 -1.17
C GLY A 156 -21.62 -14.44 -1.42
N LEU A 157 -20.43 -14.98 -1.11
CA LEU A 157 -19.15 -14.30 -1.30
C LEU A 157 -18.53 -14.70 -2.64
N THR A 158 -17.97 -13.72 -3.35
CA THR A 158 -17.34 -13.95 -4.68
C THR A 158 -15.83 -14.14 -4.61
N GLU A 159 -15.19 -13.68 -3.53
CA GLU A 159 -13.75 -13.84 -3.28
C GLU A 159 -13.46 -13.79 -1.77
N PRO A 160 -12.37 -14.42 -1.29
CA PRO A 160 -11.92 -14.32 0.09
C PRO A 160 -11.64 -12.86 0.48
N GLY A 161 -12.00 -12.48 1.71
CA GLY A 161 -11.67 -11.18 2.28
C GLY A 161 -10.17 -10.93 2.38
N ARG A 162 -9.34 -11.98 2.57
CA ARG A 162 -7.88 -11.86 2.55
C ARG A 162 -7.35 -11.34 1.20
N GLU A 163 -7.94 -11.72 0.08
CA GLU A 163 -7.48 -11.28 -1.25
C GLU A 163 -7.78 -9.80 -1.47
N ARG A 164 -8.97 -9.35 -1.05
CA ARG A 164 -9.31 -7.92 -1.01
C ARG A 164 -8.34 -7.14 -0.14
N LEU A 165 -8.05 -7.64 1.05
CA LEU A 165 -7.11 -7.01 1.98
C LEU A 165 -5.71 -6.85 1.37
N ILE A 166 -5.19 -7.92 0.74
CA ILE A 166 -3.88 -7.89 0.07
C ILE A 166 -3.87 -6.86 -1.06
N ARG A 167 -4.91 -6.83 -1.90
CA ARG A 167 -5.02 -5.89 -3.03
C ARG A 167 -5.06 -4.43 -2.56
N GLU A 168 -5.84 -4.14 -1.52
CA GLU A 168 -5.91 -2.81 -0.92
C GLU A 168 -4.57 -2.39 -0.29
N ALA A 169 -3.94 -3.27 0.48
CA ALA A 169 -2.63 -2.99 1.08
C ALA A 169 -1.56 -2.73 0.01
N TYR A 170 -1.53 -3.54 -1.06
CA TYR A 170 -0.60 -3.39 -2.18
C TYR A 170 -0.76 -2.05 -2.90
N SER A 171 -2.01 -1.68 -3.20
CA SER A 171 -2.36 -0.40 -3.80
C SER A 171 -2.00 0.79 -2.90
N ARG A 172 -2.29 0.70 -1.59
CA ARG A 172 -1.99 1.74 -0.59
C ARG A 172 -0.49 1.99 -0.42
N LEU A 173 0.34 0.97 -0.61
CA LEU A 173 1.79 1.11 -0.66
C LEU A 173 2.28 1.75 -1.97
N GLY A 174 1.37 2.08 -2.89
CA GLY A 174 1.68 2.64 -4.19
C GLY A 174 2.40 1.64 -5.09
N LEU A 175 2.09 0.36 -4.97
CA LEU A 175 2.72 -0.71 -5.75
C LEU A 175 1.87 -1.09 -6.96
N ILE A 176 2.53 -1.48 -8.03
CA ILE A 176 1.95 -2.05 -9.25
C ILE A 176 2.69 -3.34 -9.60
N SER A 177 2.03 -4.21 -10.35
CA SER A 177 2.63 -5.42 -10.90
C SER A 177 2.87 -5.28 -12.40
N PHE A 178 4.02 -5.74 -12.87
CA PHE A 178 4.27 -5.98 -14.29
C PHE A 178 4.72 -7.43 -14.47
N PHE A 179 4.62 -7.97 -15.68
CA PHE A 179 4.84 -9.37 -15.95
C PHE A 179 5.99 -9.60 -16.92
N THR A 180 6.71 -10.69 -16.71
CA THR A 180 7.61 -11.28 -17.71
C THR A 180 7.06 -12.62 -18.13
N ILE A 181 6.99 -12.87 -19.44
CA ILE A 181 6.54 -14.14 -20.01
C ILE A 181 7.73 -14.79 -20.73
N GLY A 182 8.20 -15.91 -20.19
CA GLY A 182 9.17 -16.80 -20.80
C GLY A 182 8.50 -18.11 -21.23
N LYS A 183 9.27 -18.98 -21.90
CA LYS A 183 8.79 -20.32 -22.26
C LYS A 183 8.55 -21.20 -21.02
N ASP A 184 9.38 -21.02 -20.00
CA ASP A 184 9.41 -21.87 -18.81
C ASP A 184 8.74 -21.22 -17.59
N GLU A 185 8.58 -19.89 -17.59
CA GLU A 185 8.10 -19.13 -16.45
C GLU A 185 7.25 -17.93 -16.86
N VAL A 186 6.14 -17.72 -16.16
CA VAL A 186 5.40 -16.46 -16.14
C VAL A 186 5.52 -15.91 -14.72
N LYS A 187 5.99 -14.66 -14.60
CA LYS A 187 6.28 -14.06 -13.30
C LYS A 187 5.75 -12.65 -13.19
N ALA A 188 5.13 -12.35 -12.05
CA ALA A 188 4.76 -11.01 -11.62
C ALA A 188 5.93 -10.36 -10.85
N TRP A 189 6.23 -9.13 -11.17
CA TRP A 189 7.25 -8.31 -10.53
C TRP A 189 6.62 -7.08 -9.91
N THR A 190 7.02 -6.76 -8.68
CA THR A 190 6.53 -5.60 -7.95
C THR A 190 7.36 -4.37 -8.29
N LEU A 191 6.69 -3.26 -8.59
CA LEU A 191 7.29 -1.96 -8.84
C LEU A 191 6.50 -0.87 -8.11
N LYS A 192 7.15 0.23 -7.72
CA LYS A 192 6.40 1.42 -7.28
C LYS A 192 5.72 2.08 -8.46
N LYS A 193 4.48 2.53 -8.27
CA LYS A 193 3.74 3.32 -9.26
C LYS A 193 4.55 4.54 -9.67
N GLY A 194 4.66 4.77 -10.97
CA GLY A 194 5.54 5.80 -11.55
C GLY A 194 6.97 5.33 -11.83
N GLY A 195 7.33 4.09 -11.46
CA GLY A 195 8.59 3.49 -11.81
C GLY A 195 8.79 3.36 -13.32
N THR A 196 10.04 3.43 -13.75
CA THR A 196 10.42 3.42 -15.16
C THR A 196 10.74 2.02 -15.68
N ALA A 197 10.87 1.86 -17.00
CA ALA A 197 11.33 0.61 -17.61
C ALA A 197 12.73 0.20 -17.13
N LEU A 198 13.59 1.17 -16.79
CA LEU A 198 14.89 0.90 -16.17
C LEU A 198 14.74 0.37 -14.74
N ASP A 199 13.82 0.94 -13.95
CA ASP A 199 13.53 0.45 -12.61
C ASP A 199 12.94 -0.98 -12.65
N ALA A 200 12.07 -1.25 -13.62
CA ALA A 200 11.53 -2.58 -13.88
C ALA A 200 12.63 -3.59 -14.24
N ALA A 201 13.58 -3.22 -15.11
CA ALA A 201 14.75 -4.04 -15.40
C ALA A 201 15.57 -4.34 -14.13
N GLY A 202 15.76 -3.33 -13.27
CA GLY A 202 16.46 -3.48 -11.99
C GLY A 202 15.72 -4.38 -10.99
N ALA A 203 14.38 -4.34 -10.99
CA ALA A 203 13.55 -5.23 -10.19
C ALA A 203 13.70 -6.70 -10.61
N ILE A 204 13.91 -6.97 -11.91
CA ILE A 204 14.19 -8.31 -12.43
C ILE A 204 15.61 -8.75 -12.03
N HIS A 205 16.62 -7.98 -12.44
CA HIS A 205 18.02 -8.24 -12.12
C HIS A 205 18.89 -6.99 -12.35
N THR A 206 19.87 -6.76 -11.47
CA THR A 206 20.72 -5.56 -11.54
C THR A 206 21.52 -5.43 -12.84
N ASP A 207 21.95 -6.54 -13.44
CA ASP A 207 22.68 -6.51 -14.72
C ASP A 207 21.78 -6.14 -15.92
N LEU A 208 20.48 -6.45 -15.87
CA LEU A 208 19.54 -6.00 -16.91
C LEU A 208 19.41 -4.48 -16.91
N ALA A 209 19.41 -3.86 -15.72
CA ALA A 209 19.42 -2.41 -15.60
C ALA A 209 20.74 -1.79 -16.11
N ARG A 210 21.88 -2.39 -15.80
CA ARG A 210 23.20 -1.91 -16.27
C ARG A 210 23.34 -2.00 -17.79
N GLY A 211 22.89 -3.11 -18.37
CA GLY A 211 22.95 -3.39 -19.79
C GLY A 211 21.75 -2.89 -20.60
N PHE A 212 20.83 -2.14 -20.00
CA PHE A 212 19.53 -1.80 -20.60
C PHE A 212 19.69 -1.11 -21.96
N ILE A 213 18.99 -1.63 -22.98
CA ILE A 213 18.89 -1.01 -24.31
C ILE A 213 17.47 -0.46 -24.54
N ARG A 214 16.47 -1.32 -24.45
CA ARG A 214 15.04 -1.03 -24.67
C ARG A 214 14.18 -2.00 -23.88
N ALA A 215 12.94 -1.63 -23.61
CA ALA A 215 11.91 -2.55 -23.16
C ALA A 215 10.92 -2.79 -24.30
N GLN A 216 10.62 -4.05 -24.61
CA GLN A 216 9.47 -4.38 -25.43
C GLN A 216 8.26 -4.53 -24.49
N VAL A 217 7.22 -3.73 -24.71
CA VAL A 217 6.06 -3.64 -23.80
C VAL A 217 4.78 -3.94 -24.57
N VAL A 218 3.89 -4.71 -23.97
CA VAL A 218 2.49 -4.87 -24.40
C VAL A 218 1.58 -4.78 -23.18
N ARG A 219 0.42 -4.15 -23.33
CA ARG A 219 -0.59 -4.06 -22.26
C ARG A 219 -1.26 -5.42 -22.06
N TYR A 220 -1.64 -5.75 -20.83
CA TYR A 220 -2.37 -6.98 -20.54
C TYR A 220 -3.61 -7.15 -21.42
N ASP A 221 -4.46 -6.12 -21.50
CA ASP A 221 -5.71 -6.14 -22.28
C ASP A 221 -5.45 -6.41 -23.78
N ASP A 222 -4.38 -5.82 -24.34
CA ASP A 222 -3.97 -6.04 -25.73
C ASP A 222 -3.45 -7.47 -25.95
N PHE A 223 -2.74 -8.02 -24.96
CA PHE A 223 -2.23 -9.38 -24.98
C PHE A 223 -3.36 -10.41 -24.88
N GLU A 224 -4.35 -10.17 -24.02
CA GLU A 224 -5.58 -10.96 -23.90
C GLU A 224 -6.40 -10.90 -25.21
N ALA A 225 -6.59 -9.72 -25.79
CA ALA A 225 -7.25 -9.54 -27.10
C ALA A 225 -6.49 -10.19 -28.28
N CYS A 226 -5.26 -10.63 -28.04
CA CYS A 226 -4.43 -11.41 -28.95
C CYS A 226 -4.29 -12.87 -28.51
N GLU A 227 -5.23 -13.38 -27.71
CA GLU A 227 -5.29 -14.76 -27.23
C GLU A 227 -3.98 -15.20 -26.55
N PHE A 228 -3.38 -14.28 -25.80
CA PHE A 228 -2.11 -14.48 -25.08
C PHE A 228 -0.93 -14.86 -25.99
N SER A 229 -0.95 -14.38 -27.25
CA SER A 229 0.10 -14.65 -28.24
C SER A 229 0.96 -13.41 -28.53
N SER A 230 2.25 -13.49 -28.16
CA SER A 230 3.23 -12.44 -28.50
C SER A 230 3.41 -12.29 -30.02
N ALA A 231 3.23 -13.37 -30.79
CA ALA A 231 3.31 -13.32 -32.25
C ALA A 231 2.13 -12.51 -32.83
N ALA A 232 0.90 -12.77 -32.36
CA ALA A 232 -0.28 -12.01 -32.78
C ALA A 232 -0.17 -10.52 -32.38
N CYS A 233 0.36 -10.22 -31.19
CA CYS A 233 0.65 -8.85 -30.78
C CYS A 233 1.63 -8.16 -31.72
N ARG A 234 2.66 -8.89 -32.21
CA ARG A 234 3.63 -8.36 -33.17
C ARG A 234 3.00 -8.04 -34.52
N GLU A 235 2.18 -8.95 -35.04
CA GLU A 235 1.51 -8.79 -36.33
C GLU A 235 0.53 -7.61 -36.32
N LYS A 236 -0.14 -7.37 -35.18
CA LYS A 236 -1.04 -6.23 -34.99
C LYS A 236 -0.30 -4.93 -34.60
N GLY A 237 1.02 -4.95 -34.45
CA GLY A 237 1.82 -3.77 -34.10
C GLY A 237 1.64 -3.27 -32.66
N LEU A 238 1.21 -4.14 -31.74
CA LEU A 238 0.92 -3.81 -30.34
C LEU A 238 2.14 -3.93 -29.42
N LEU A 239 3.25 -4.51 -29.91
CA LEU A 239 4.52 -4.57 -29.18
C LEU A 239 5.28 -3.24 -29.32
N GLY A 240 5.13 -2.36 -28.34
CA GLY A 240 5.85 -1.09 -28.26
C GLY A 240 7.33 -1.30 -27.92
N LEU A 241 8.21 -0.50 -28.52
CA LEU A 241 9.63 -0.45 -28.15
C LEU A 241 9.89 0.83 -27.35
N GLU A 242 10.07 0.64 -26.05
CA GLU A 242 10.12 1.72 -25.09
C GLU A 242 11.55 2.00 -24.61
N GLY A 243 11.80 3.29 -24.34
CA GLY A 243 13.05 3.75 -23.76
C GLY A 243 13.12 3.55 -22.24
N LYS A 244 14.28 3.85 -21.67
CA LYS A 244 14.53 3.75 -20.22
C LYS A 244 13.55 4.57 -19.37
N ASP A 245 13.05 5.69 -19.89
CA ASP A 245 12.20 6.64 -19.17
C ASP A 245 10.70 6.33 -19.29
N TYR A 246 10.32 5.24 -19.99
CA TYR A 246 8.93 4.81 -20.08
C TYR A 246 8.37 4.51 -18.69
N THR A 247 7.28 5.15 -18.32
CA THR A 247 6.58 4.90 -17.07
C THR A 247 5.79 3.61 -17.18
N VAL A 248 6.24 2.58 -16.45
CA VAL A 248 5.58 1.28 -16.41
C VAL A 248 4.21 1.42 -15.77
N ARG A 249 3.25 0.76 -16.39
CA ARG A 249 1.86 0.74 -15.97
C ARG A 249 1.53 -0.63 -15.41
N ASP A 250 0.55 -0.64 -14.51
CA ASP A 250 0.05 -1.88 -13.94
C ASP A 250 -0.43 -2.83 -15.05
N GLY A 251 -0.06 -4.10 -14.93
CA GLY A 251 -0.33 -5.14 -15.90
C GLY A 251 0.54 -5.16 -17.16
N ASP A 252 1.53 -4.27 -17.31
CA ASP A 252 2.42 -4.32 -18.46
C ASP A 252 3.14 -5.67 -18.54
N ILE A 253 3.20 -6.25 -19.74
CA ILE A 253 4.05 -7.40 -20.04
C ILE A 253 5.31 -6.87 -20.71
N ILE A 254 6.46 -7.11 -20.08
CA ILE A 254 7.72 -6.48 -20.43
C ILE A 254 8.78 -7.54 -20.77
N GLU A 255 9.44 -7.38 -21.90
CA GLU A 255 10.69 -8.07 -22.25
C GLU A 255 11.84 -7.05 -22.31
N ILE A 256 12.84 -7.20 -21.43
CA ILE A 256 13.99 -6.31 -21.40
C ILE A 256 15.02 -6.74 -22.44
N ARG A 257 15.39 -5.82 -23.34
CA ARG A 257 16.53 -5.96 -24.25
C ARG A 257 17.75 -5.33 -23.60
N PHE A 258 18.80 -6.11 -23.42
CA PHE A 258 20.03 -5.69 -22.77
C PHE A 258 21.26 -6.22 -23.49
N ASN A 259 22.41 -5.59 -23.26
CA ASN A 259 23.72 -6.10 -23.67
C ASN A 259 24.57 -6.39 -22.44
N VAL A 260 25.31 -7.49 -22.47
CA VAL A 260 26.25 -7.91 -21.42
C VAL A 260 27.65 -7.43 -21.75
#